data_AF-A0A953JBI1-F1
#
_entry.id   AF-A0A953JBI1-F1
#
_cell.length_a   1.000
_cell.length_b   1.000
_cell.length_c   1.000
_cell.angle_alpha   90.00
_cell.angle_beta   90.00
_cell.angle_gamma   90.00
#
_symmetry.space_group_name_H-M   'P 1'
#
loop_
_entity.id
_entity.type
_entity.pdbx_description
1 polymer ?
#
loop_
_entity_poly.entity_id
_entity_poly.type
_entity_poly.pdbx_seq_one_letter_code
_entity_poly.pdbx_strand_id
1 'polypeptide(L)'
;MEFRFDESVLDDPDALEAGDPSGMLRAVASSGAQIREAAFYTAEAGIDVLAGDRPRSVILSAVGSSAAACEVMRAFIGEDVAVPVLEIPGPVLPRWVGPLDLVIAVSRSGTAQPTLAVVQEAGRRGSRVVVVATPGSPLAHACDRVHGIFIPADRAARHTRASVWALSTPLLAIADVLGLAVVPAEELALAADRLDKVAETCRPGSESFVNPAKQLALELAGSIPVLWGAGPLCRTAAKRFARQLHANAKYPALDGGLQEAAHGSVALFDGPFAVAPPSDLFADPFEGNTAPFPRLRVVLLRDAMESATEGPLRRAAEALATERGVRLSEILADPGQPLERLAQLVAIGDFASVYLALGLGVDPGTTPAVLEMKDLVAQFSRMGEP
;
A
#
# COMPACT_ATOMS: atom_id res chain seq x y z
N MET A 1 -15.54 -24.13 -6.88
CA MET A 1 -14.16 -23.89 -7.34
C MET A 1 -13.27 -24.15 -6.14
N GLU A 2 -12.40 -25.15 -6.24
CA GLU A 2 -11.43 -25.46 -5.18
C GLU A 2 -10.17 -24.66 -5.50
N PHE A 3 -9.81 -23.71 -4.63
CA PHE A 3 -8.60 -22.91 -4.82
C PHE A 3 -7.39 -23.76 -4.42
N ARG A 4 -6.65 -24.25 -5.42
CA ARG A 4 -5.38 -24.96 -5.23
C ARG A 4 -4.27 -24.10 -5.83
N PHE A 5 -3.21 -23.91 -5.06
CA PHE A 5 -2.02 -23.23 -5.53
C PHE A 5 -1.25 -24.12 -6.51
N ASP A 6 -0.99 -23.63 -7.72
CA ASP A 6 -0.17 -24.28 -8.73
C ASP A 6 1.19 -23.57 -8.83
N GLU A 7 2.21 -24.21 -8.26
CA GLU A 7 3.57 -23.69 -8.24
C GLU A 7 4.18 -23.63 -9.65
N SER A 8 3.77 -24.52 -10.56
CA SER A 8 4.35 -24.62 -11.90
C SER A 8 4.04 -23.40 -12.77
N VAL A 9 2.91 -22.74 -12.52
CA VAL A 9 2.53 -21.48 -13.16
C VAL A 9 3.56 -20.39 -12.90
N LEU A 10 4.23 -20.39 -11.74
CA LEU A 10 5.20 -19.34 -11.41
C LEU A 10 6.44 -19.41 -12.31
N ASP A 11 6.84 -20.57 -12.81
CA ASP A 11 8.01 -20.72 -13.68
C ASP A 11 7.66 -20.85 -15.17
N ASP A 12 6.39 -20.62 -15.52
CA ASP A 12 5.87 -20.59 -16.89
C ASP A 12 5.45 -19.15 -17.26
N PRO A 13 6.29 -18.39 -18.01
CA PRO A 13 5.97 -17.03 -18.42
C PRO A 13 4.69 -16.90 -19.26
N ASP A 14 4.39 -17.89 -20.10
CA ASP A 14 3.19 -17.87 -20.95
C ASP A 14 1.94 -18.06 -20.09
N ALA A 15 2.00 -18.93 -19.07
CA ALA A 15 0.93 -19.09 -18.09
C ALA A 15 0.72 -17.82 -17.25
N LEU A 16 1.79 -17.14 -16.83
CA LEU A 16 1.71 -15.86 -16.13
C LEU A 16 1.04 -14.77 -16.98
N GLU A 17 1.40 -14.67 -18.27
CA GLU A 17 0.80 -13.71 -19.19
C GLU A 17 -0.69 -14.02 -19.43
N ALA A 18 -1.04 -15.29 -19.63
CA ALA A 18 -2.43 -15.71 -19.79
C ALA A 18 -3.29 -15.45 -18.54
N GLY A 19 -2.70 -15.60 -17.35
CA GLY A 19 -3.36 -15.34 -16.06
C GLY A 19 -3.47 -13.86 -15.69
N ASP A 20 -2.74 -12.97 -16.37
CA ASP A 20 -2.74 -11.52 -16.13
C ASP A 20 -3.28 -10.72 -17.33
N PRO A 21 -4.56 -10.91 -17.72
CA PRO A 21 -5.15 -10.26 -18.90
C PRO A 21 -5.16 -8.73 -18.79
N SER A 22 -5.06 -8.20 -17.58
CA SER A 22 -5.05 -6.77 -17.29
C SER A 22 -3.64 -6.15 -17.25
N GLY A 23 -2.58 -6.96 -17.30
CA GLY A 23 -1.19 -6.53 -17.23
C GLY A 23 -0.80 -5.90 -15.89
N MET A 24 -1.27 -6.45 -14.77
CA MET A 24 -0.93 -6.02 -13.41
C MET A 24 0.58 -6.16 -13.12
N LEU A 25 1.26 -7.22 -13.55
CA LEU A 25 2.72 -7.37 -13.37
C LEU A 25 3.47 -6.21 -14.02
N ARG A 26 3.06 -5.85 -15.25
CA ARG A 26 3.61 -4.69 -15.97
C ARG A 26 3.27 -3.37 -15.28
N ALA A 27 2.08 -3.25 -14.70
CA ALA A 27 1.67 -2.06 -13.98
C ALA A 27 2.45 -1.84 -12.67
N VAL A 28 2.79 -2.91 -11.94
CA VAL A 28 3.68 -2.85 -10.77
C VAL A 28 5.11 -2.53 -11.21
N ALA A 29 5.58 -3.15 -12.29
CA ALA A 29 6.92 -2.92 -12.85
C ALA A 29 7.14 -1.47 -13.31
N SER A 30 6.10 -0.71 -13.66
CA SER A 30 6.23 0.69 -14.08
C SER A 30 6.43 1.69 -12.93
N SER A 31 6.54 1.23 -11.68
CA SER A 31 6.63 2.07 -10.48
C SER A 31 7.77 3.11 -10.53
N GLY A 32 8.95 2.75 -11.04
CA GLY A 32 10.05 3.72 -11.20
C GLY A 32 9.73 4.80 -12.24
N ALA A 33 9.12 4.43 -13.37
CA ALA A 33 8.64 5.39 -14.36
C ALA A 33 7.54 6.32 -13.80
N GLN A 34 6.68 5.82 -12.92
CA GLN A 34 5.65 6.63 -12.26
C GLN A 34 6.25 7.75 -11.41
N ILE A 35 7.32 7.49 -10.65
CA ILE A 35 7.99 8.54 -9.86
C ILE A 35 8.52 9.64 -10.78
N ARG A 36 9.22 9.26 -11.86
CA ARG A 36 9.84 10.23 -12.79
C ARG A 36 8.77 11.08 -13.50
N GLU A 37 7.70 10.45 -13.97
CA GLU A 37 6.56 11.14 -14.60
C GLU A 37 5.87 12.09 -13.60
N ALA A 38 5.55 11.61 -12.40
CA ALA A 38 4.88 12.42 -11.40
C ALA A 38 5.76 13.56 -10.87
N ALA A 39 7.07 13.36 -10.73
CA ALA A 39 8.00 14.41 -10.35
C ALA A 39 8.03 15.54 -11.39
N PHE A 40 8.07 15.19 -12.68
CA PHE A 40 7.98 16.16 -13.77
C PHE A 40 6.69 16.97 -13.71
N TYR A 41 5.52 16.31 -13.64
CA TYR A 41 4.24 17.01 -13.58
C TYR A 41 4.03 17.83 -12.32
N THR A 42 4.63 17.42 -11.21
CA THR A 42 4.56 18.16 -9.94
C THR A 42 5.37 19.46 -10.03
N ALA A 43 6.56 19.43 -10.63
CA ALA A 43 7.37 20.62 -10.85
C ALA A 43 6.64 21.62 -11.77
N GLU A 44 6.00 21.14 -12.85
CA GLU A 44 5.25 21.98 -13.78
C GLU A 44 3.95 22.54 -13.19
N ALA A 45 3.39 21.93 -12.14
CA ALA A 45 2.15 22.37 -11.51
C ALA A 45 2.31 23.63 -10.64
N GLY A 46 3.53 24.15 -10.50
CA GLY A 46 3.81 25.41 -9.80
C GLY A 46 3.63 25.31 -8.28
N ILE A 47 3.93 24.16 -7.68
CA ILE A 47 3.79 23.97 -6.22
C ILE A 47 4.69 24.91 -5.39
N ASP A 48 5.70 25.54 -6.00
CA ASP A 48 6.59 26.52 -5.38
C ASP A 48 5.85 27.72 -4.76
N VAL A 49 4.61 28.00 -5.19
CA VAL A 49 3.76 29.02 -4.53
C VAL A 49 3.35 28.63 -3.10
N LEU A 50 3.66 27.41 -2.66
CA LEU A 50 3.51 26.94 -1.28
C LEU A 50 4.80 27.14 -0.47
N ALA A 51 5.92 27.51 -1.10
CA ALA A 51 7.19 27.68 -0.40
C ALA A 51 7.10 28.82 0.62
N GLY A 52 7.50 28.53 1.86
CA GLY A 52 7.43 29.48 2.97
C GLY A 52 6.03 29.64 3.60
N ASP A 53 5.00 28.97 3.06
CA ASP A 53 3.71 28.88 3.73
C ASP A 53 3.84 28.09 5.04
N ARG A 54 3.03 28.50 6.02
CA ARG A 54 2.87 27.76 7.28
C ARG A 54 1.39 27.56 7.55
N PRO A 55 0.75 26.58 6.88
CA PRO A 55 -0.64 26.29 7.14
C PRO A 55 -0.81 25.87 8.60
N ARG A 56 -1.94 26.23 9.21
CA ARG A 56 -2.29 25.80 10.56
C ARG A 56 -2.42 24.28 10.66
N SER A 57 -2.88 23.64 9.58
CA SER A 57 -2.95 22.20 9.43
C SER A 57 -2.94 21.79 7.97
N VAL A 58 -2.50 20.55 7.71
CA VAL A 58 -2.60 19.89 6.40
C VAL A 58 -3.62 18.78 6.49
N ILE A 59 -4.62 18.83 5.62
CA ILE A 59 -5.74 17.91 5.55
C ILE A 59 -5.59 17.05 4.30
N LEU A 60 -5.40 15.75 4.48
CA LEU A 60 -5.29 14.77 3.41
C LEU A 60 -6.65 14.09 3.19
N SER A 61 -7.17 14.15 1.97
CA SER A 61 -8.45 13.53 1.61
C SER A 61 -8.27 12.56 0.46
N ALA A 62 -8.37 11.27 0.76
CA ALA A 62 -8.25 10.19 -0.21
C ALA A 62 -9.03 8.96 0.27
N VAL A 63 -9.46 8.13 -0.68
CA VAL A 63 -10.19 6.88 -0.38
C VAL A 63 -9.64 5.72 -1.20
N GLY A 64 -9.89 4.50 -0.71
CA GLY A 64 -9.47 3.26 -1.37
C GLY A 64 -7.96 3.23 -1.60
N SER A 65 -7.54 2.81 -2.79
CA SER A 65 -6.11 2.67 -3.09
C SER A 65 -5.35 4.00 -3.19
N SER A 66 -6.04 5.13 -3.38
CA SER A 66 -5.39 6.45 -3.33
C SER A 66 -5.02 6.86 -1.91
N ALA A 67 -5.65 6.30 -0.87
CA ALA A 67 -5.27 6.57 0.52
C ALA A 67 -3.86 6.07 0.86
N ALA A 68 -3.35 5.08 0.13
CA ALA A 68 -1.97 4.61 0.30
C ALA A 68 -0.93 5.72 0.04
N ALA A 69 -1.23 6.70 -0.82
CA ALA A 69 -0.33 7.82 -1.06
C ALA A 69 -0.22 8.76 0.16
N CYS A 70 -1.35 9.00 0.85
CA CYS A 70 -1.39 9.77 2.09
C CYS A 70 -0.60 9.07 3.21
N GLU A 71 -0.73 7.74 3.30
CA GLU A 71 0.02 6.93 4.26
C GLU A 71 1.53 7.00 4.02
N VAL A 72 1.97 6.97 2.75
CA VAL A 72 3.39 7.17 2.38
C VAL A 72 3.86 8.54 2.85
N MET A 73 3.13 9.63 2.54
CA MET A 73 3.49 10.98 3.00
C MET A 73 3.59 11.06 4.52
N ARG A 74 2.61 10.50 5.25
CA ARG A 74 2.63 10.50 6.72
C ARG A 74 3.80 9.72 7.31
N ALA A 75 4.14 8.58 6.72
CA ALA A 75 5.29 7.79 7.17
C ALA A 75 6.61 8.57 7.03
N PHE A 76 6.70 9.46 6.03
CA PHE A 76 7.85 10.33 5.80
C PHE A 76 7.93 11.54 6.72
N ILE A 77 6.79 12.19 6.98
CA ILE A 77 6.73 13.34 7.88
C ILE A 77 7.06 12.94 9.32
N GLY A 78 6.71 11.70 9.71
CA GLY A 78 6.94 11.22 11.07
C GLY A 78 6.05 11.93 12.09
N GLU A 79 6.44 11.84 13.37
CA GLU A 79 5.66 12.43 14.47
C GLU A 79 6.22 13.77 14.97
N ASP A 80 7.46 14.10 14.65
CA ASP A 80 8.12 15.36 15.06
C ASP A 80 7.93 16.46 14.00
N VAL A 81 6.67 16.85 13.78
CA VAL A 81 6.29 17.87 12.79
C VAL A 81 5.59 19.06 13.46
N ALA A 82 5.94 20.27 13.04
CA ALA A 82 5.37 21.51 13.59
C ALA A 82 3.93 21.79 13.15
N VAL A 83 3.45 21.11 12.10
CA VAL A 83 2.12 21.31 11.50
C VAL A 83 1.34 19.99 11.58
N PRO A 84 0.14 19.97 12.20
CA PRO A 84 -0.71 18.80 12.23
C PRO A 84 -1.09 18.33 10.81
N VAL A 85 -0.89 17.05 10.53
CA VAL A 85 -1.30 16.40 9.28
C VAL A 85 -2.39 15.37 9.58
N LEU A 86 -3.59 15.56 9.04
CA LEU A 86 -4.76 14.73 9.32
C LEU A 86 -5.34 14.10 8.06
N GLU A 87 -5.64 12.82 8.12
CA GLU A 87 -6.36 12.11 7.06
C GLU A 87 -7.87 12.12 7.33
N ILE A 88 -8.65 12.45 6.30
CA ILE A 88 -10.11 12.38 6.33
C ILE A 88 -10.58 11.44 5.20
N PRO A 89 -11.07 10.24 5.54
CA PRO A 89 -11.57 9.28 4.55
C PRO A 89 -13.01 9.59 4.10
N GLY A 90 -13.73 10.43 4.85
CA GLY A 90 -15.15 10.70 4.65
C GLY A 90 -15.43 11.98 3.86
N PRO A 91 -16.70 12.23 3.49
CA PRO A 91 -17.10 13.39 2.69
C PRO A 91 -17.12 14.72 3.44
N VAL A 92 -16.84 14.72 4.75
CA VAL A 92 -17.07 15.89 5.63
C VAL A 92 -15.76 16.41 6.20
N LEU A 93 -15.50 17.69 5.98
CA LEU A 93 -14.41 18.40 6.65
C LEU A 93 -14.80 18.78 8.09
N PRO A 94 -13.92 18.55 9.09
CA PRO A 94 -14.09 19.04 10.45
C PRO A 94 -14.42 20.54 10.45
N ARG A 95 -15.34 20.96 11.33
CA ARG A 95 -15.90 22.33 11.31
C ARG A 95 -14.87 23.44 11.48
N TRP A 96 -13.72 23.14 12.09
CA TRP A 96 -12.65 24.10 12.30
C TRP A 96 -11.82 24.36 11.05
N VAL A 97 -11.86 23.48 10.02
CA VAL A 97 -11.12 23.65 8.76
C VAL A 97 -11.63 24.88 8.01
N GLY A 98 -10.71 25.76 7.59
CA GLY A 98 -11.01 27.04 6.95
C GLY A 98 -9.80 27.68 6.24
N PRO A 99 -9.73 29.01 6.12
CA PRO A 99 -8.75 29.70 5.25
C PRO A 99 -7.27 29.57 5.64
N LEU A 100 -6.98 29.12 6.86
CA LEU A 100 -5.61 28.93 7.35
C LEU A 100 -5.09 27.50 7.14
N ASP A 101 -5.92 26.60 6.61
CA ASP A 101 -5.58 25.20 6.42
C ASP A 101 -5.36 24.88 4.94
N LEU A 102 -4.50 23.89 4.70
CA LEU A 102 -4.25 23.33 3.37
C LEU A 102 -5.00 22.01 3.23
N VAL A 103 -5.80 21.86 2.17
CA VAL A 103 -6.49 20.62 1.83
C VAL A 103 -5.84 20.01 0.59
N ILE A 104 -5.27 18.82 0.74
CA ILE A 104 -4.68 18.02 -0.34
C ILE A 104 -5.62 16.85 -0.64
N ALA A 105 -6.25 16.86 -1.81
CA ALA A 105 -7.18 15.83 -2.23
C ALA A 105 -6.56 14.93 -3.30
N VAL A 106 -6.58 13.62 -3.07
CA VAL A 106 -5.90 12.64 -3.93
C VAL A 106 -6.87 11.59 -4.42
N SER A 107 -7.03 11.48 -5.73
CA SER A 107 -7.86 10.45 -6.35
C SER A 107 -7.39 10.17 -7.76
N ARG A 108 -6.87 8.96 -8.02
CA ARG A 108 -6.41 8.61 -9.37
C ARG A 108 -7.53 8.78 -10.41
N SER A 109 -8.73 8.25 -10.16
CA SER A 109 -9.86 8.38 -11.09
C SER A 109 -10.47 9.78 -11.11
N GLY A 110 -10.31 10.55 -10.03
CA GLY A 110 -10.95 11.85 -9.84
C GLY A 110 -12.49 11.78 -9.77
N THR A 111 -13.05 10.60 -9.51
CA THR A 111 -14.51 10.36 -9.44
C THR A 111 -15.00 10.01 -8.03
N ALA A 112 -14.10 9.93 -7.05
CA ALA A 112 -14.44 9.58 -5.68
C ALA A 112 -15.31 10.66 -5.04
N GLN A 113 -16.60 10.35 -4.82
CA GLN A 113 -17.58 11.28 -4.25
C GLN A 113 -17.16 11.88 -2.90
N PRO A 114 -16.62 11.10 -1.93
CA PRO A 114 -16.16 11.69 -0.67
C PRO A 114 -15.06 12.74 -0.86
N THR A 115 -14.06 12.45 -1.70
CA THR A 115 -12.97 13.37 -2.00
C THR A 115 -13.45 14.62 -2.76
N LEU A 116 -14.41 14.45 -3.67
CA LEU A 116 -15.02 15.56 -4.40
C LEU A 116 -15.80 16.51 -3.47
N ALA A 117 -16.56 15.96 -2.53
CA ALA A 117 -17.29 16.73 -1.53
C ALA A 117 -16.34 17.55 -0.65
N VAL A 118 -15.21 16.96 -0.24
CA VAL A 118 -14.17 17.65 0.53
C VAL A 118 -13.59 18.85 -0.23
N VAL A 119 -13.27 18.70 -1.52
CA VAL A 119 -12.72 19.81 -2.34
C VAL A 119 -13.73 20.95 -2.48
N GLN A 120 -15.01 20.62 -2.74
CA GLN A 120 -16.06 21.63 -2.86
C GLN A 120 -16.29 22.36 -1.53
N GLU A 121 -16.26 21.64 -0.41
CA GLU A 121 -16.39 22.23 0.92
C GLU A 121 -15.19 23.11 1.27
N ALA A 122 -13.97 22.65 1.00
CA ALA A 122 -12.74 23.40 1.22
C ALA A 122 -12.78 24.76 0.50
N GLY A 123 -13.18 24.76 -0.78
CA GLY A 123 -13.33 25.99 -1.55
C GLY A 123 -14.39 26.93 -0.99
N ARG A 124 -15.56 26.42 -0.55
CA ARG A 124 -16.59 27.23 0.11
C ARG A 124 -16.11 27.87 1.42
N ARG A 125 -15.20 27.20 2.13
CA ARG A 125 -14.60 27.70 3.37
C ARG A 125 -13.35 28.55 3.16
N GLY A 126 -12.93 28.76 1.91
CA GLY A 126 -11.76 29.53 1.56
C GLY A 126 -10.43 28.86 1.91
N SER A 127 -10.40 27.56 2.17
CA SER A 127 -9.17 26.80 2.39
C SER A 127 -8.33 26.77 1.12
N ARG A 128 -7.01 26.69 1.27
CA ARG A 128 -6.12 26.44 0.13
C ARG A 128 -6.29 24.98 -0.31
N VAL A 129 -6.42 24.74 -1.62
CA VAL A 129 -6.69 23.40 -2.17
C VAL A 129 -5.59 22.99 -3.13
N VAL A 130 -5.09 21.77 -2.97
CA VAL A 130 -4.24 21.06 -3.93
C VAL A 130 -4.94 19.76 -4.31
N VAL A 131 -4.98 19.44 -5.60
CA VAL A 131 -5.62 18.22 -6.11
C VAL A 131 -4.64 17.42 -6.95
N VAL A 132 -4.54 16.12 -6.66
CA VAL A 132 -3.81 15.14 -7.48
C VAL A 132 -4.82 14.17 -8.10
N ALA A 133 -5.04 14.26 -9.41
CA ALA A 133 -6.03 13.41 -10.10
C ALA A 133 -5.80 13.30 -11.62
N THR A 134 -6.60 12.45 -12.30
CA THR A 134 -6.63 12.42 -13.77
C THR A 134 -7.09 13.77 -14.33
N PRO A 135 -6.42 14.33 -15.36
CA PRO A 135 -6.92 15.47 -16.11
C PRO A 135 -8.36 15.29 -16.63
N GLY A 136 -9.16 16.34 -16.60
CA GLY A 136 -10.56 16.30 -17.07
C GLY A 136 -11.51 15.47 -16.19
N SER A 137 -11.06 14.94 -15.05
CA SER A 137 -11.94 14.26 -14.10
C SER A 137 -12.87 15.25 -13.36
N PRO A 138 -13.98 14.78 -12.74
CA PRO A 138 -14.80 15.64 -11.89
C PRO A 138 -14.02 16.38 -10.80
N LEU A 139 -13.00 15.72 -10.22
CA LEU A 139 -12.14 16.34 -9.21
C LEU A 139 -11.23 17.44 -9.80
N ALA A 140 -10.73 17.26 -11.03
CA ALA A 140 -9.96 18.29 -11.73
C ALA A 140 -10.81 19.55 -11.99
N HIS A 141 -12.05 19.37 -12.47
CA HIS A 141 -12.99 20.48 -12.66
C HIS A 141 -13.39 21.16 -11.34
N ALA A 142 -13.52 20.39 -10.25
CA ALA A 142 -13.79 20.96 -8.94
C ALA A 142 -12.59 21.78 -8.41
N CYS A 143 -11.36 21.34 -8.68
CA CYS A 143 -10.15 22.09 -8.36
C CYS A 143 -10.11 23.45 -9.06
N ASP A 144 -10.41 23.47 -10.37
CA ASP A 144 -10.45 24.71 -11.16
C ASP A 144 -11.49 25.70 -10.62
N ARG A 145 -12.69 25.21 -10.29
CA ARG A 145 -13.77 26.03 -9.70
C ARG A 145 -13.42 26.68 -8.36
N VAL A 146 -12.49 26.11 -7.61
CA VAL A 146 -12.04 26.64 -6.31
C VAL A 146 -10.69 27.34 -6.42
N HIS A 147 -10.18 27.52 -7.64
CA HIS A 147 -8.85 28.09 -7.93
C HIS A 147 -7.71 27.37 -7.17
N GLY A 148 -7.84 26.04 -7.03
CA GLY A 148 -6.83 25.19 -6.40
C GLY A 148 -5.68 24.87 -7.34
N ILE A 149 -4.59 24.36 -6.78
CA ILE A 149 -3.43 23.86 -7.53
C ILE A 149 -3.75 22.45 -8.00
N PHE A 150 -3.71 22.24 -9.32
CA PHE A 150 -3.98 20.92 -9.91
C PHE A 150 -2.68 20.26 -10.37
N ILE A 151 -2.41 19.06 -9.88
CA ILE A 151 -1.28 18.23 -10.28
C ILE A 151 -1.82 17.00 -11.04
N PRO A 152 -1.47 16.83 -12.33
CA PRO A 152 -1.98 15.72 -13.11
C PRO A 152 -1.30 14.40 -12.70
N ALA A 153 -2.12 13.39 -12.40
CA ALA A 153 -1.67 12.00 -12.25
C ALA A 153 -1.96 11.24 -13.55
N ASP A 154 -0.93 11.04 -14.38
CA ASP A 154 -1.07 10.53 -15.76
C ASP A 154 -0.80 9.01 -15.94
N ARG A 155 -0.56 8.60 -17.20
CA ARG A 155 -0.81 7.31 -17.86
C ARG A 155 0.12 6.16 -17.51
N ALA A 156 1.22 6.37 -16.78
CA ALA A 156 2.17 5.29 -16.50
C ALA A 156 1.56 4.08 -15.76
N ALA A 157 0.49 4.30 -14.97
CA ALA A 157 -0.23 3.25 -14.26
C ALA A 157 -1.65 3.07 -14.81
N ARG A 158 -1.92 1.91 -15.43
CA ARG A 158 -3.26 1.52 -15.91
C ARG A 158 -4.23 1.19 -14.77
N HIS A 159 -3.69 0.79 -13.62
CA HIS A 159 -4.45 0.34 -12.46
C HIS A 159 -4.23 1.28 -11.28
N THR A 160 -5.31 1.81 -10.70
CA THR A 160 -5.23 2.68 -9.50
C THR A 160 -4.49 2.00 -8.33
N ARG A 161 -4.56 0.66 -8.23
CA ARG A 161 -3.86 -0.13 -7.20
C ARG A 161 -2.33 -0.15 -7.37
N ALA A 162 -1.88 0.00 -8.61
CA ALA A 162 -0.47 0.09 -8.98
C ALA A 162 0.03 1.53 -9.11
N SER A 163 -0.82 2.55 -8.92
CA SER A 163 -0.46 3.98 -9.08
C SER A 163 0.09 4.64 -7.81
N VAL A 164 0.56 3.88 -6.82
CA VAL A 164 0.91 4.47 -5.51
C VAL A 164 1.98 5.53 -5.62
N TRP A 165 2.99 5.31 -6.47
CA TRP A 165 4.11 6.21 -6.68
C TRP A 165 3.71 7.44 -7.50
N ALA A 166 2.90 7.25 -8.54
CA ALA A 166 2.32 8.37 -9.28
C ALA A 166 1.50 9.31 -8.38
N LEU A 167 0.88 8.77 -7.33
CA LEU A 167 0.07 9.53 -6.39
C LEU A 167 0.84 10.02 -5.17
N SER A 168 1.91 9.36 -4.71
CA SER A 168 2.66 9.76 -3.52
C SER A 168 3.76 10.75 -3.83
N THR A 169 4.38 10.69 -5.01
CA THR A 169 5.44 11.62 -5.42
C THR A 169 5.01 13.09 -5.32
N PRO A 170 3.82 13.51 -5.78
CA PRO A 170 3.36 14.88 -5.60
C PRO A 170 3.22 15.28 -4.12
N LEU A 171 2.77 14.37 -3.26
CA LEU A 171 2.58 14.64 -1.84
C LEU A 171 3.91 14.80 -1.11
N LEU A 172 4.90 13.99 -1.47
CA LEU A 172 6.25 14.07 -0.93
C LEU A 172 6.93 15.38 -1.34
N ALA A 173 6.77 15.82 -2.59
CA ALA A 173 7.26 17.11 -3.05
C ALA A 173 6.55 18.29 -2.34
N ILE A 174 5.24 18.20 -2.11
CA ILE A 174 4.52 19.20 -1.30
C ILE A 174 5.02 19.21 0.14
N ALA A 175 5.29 18.04 0.73
CA ALA A 175 5.84 17.94 2.08
C ALA A 175 7.22 18.62 2.17
N ASP A 176 8.07 18.45 1.16
CA ASP A 176 9.39 19.08 1.06
C ASP A 176 9.27 20.62 0.93
N VAL A 177 8.43 21.10 0.01
CA VAL A 177 8.20 22.54 -0.20
C VAL A 177 7.64 23.24 1.05
N LEU A 178 6.79 22.55 1.83
CA LEU A 178 6.25 23.05 3.09
C LEU A 178 7.23 22.89 4.28
N GLY A 179 8.37 22.22 4.09
CA GLY A 179 9.32 21.92 5.15
C GLY A 179 8.81 20.93 6.20
N LEU A 180 7.85 20.07 5.83
CA LEU A 180 7.30 19.01 6.71
C LEU A 180 8.18 17.75 6.72
N ALA A 181 8.90 17.51 5.63
CA ALA A 181 9.89 16.45 5.49
C ALA A 181 11.00 16.97 4.56
N VAL A 182 12.15 16.30 4.54
CA VAL A 182 13.22 16.57 3.57
C VAL A 182 13.18 15.45 2.54
N VAL A 183 12.71 15.74 1.33
CA VAL A 183 12.58 14.77 0.23
C VAL A 183 13.06 15.41 -1.07
N PRO A 184 14.39 15.55 -1.26
CA PRO A 184 14.94 16.18 -2.44
C PRO A 184 14.64 15.37 -3.70
N ALA A 185 14.66 16.04 -4.86
CA ALA A 185 14.44 15.38 -6.15
C ALA A 185 15.42 14.22 -6.42
N GLU A 186 16.63 14.28 -5.86
CA GLU A 186 17.61 13.19 -5.94
C GLU A 186 17.14 11.93 -5.19
N GLU A 187 16.49 12.08 -4.03
CA GLU A 187 15.96 10.93 -3.28
C GLU A 187 14.79 10.28 -4.03
N LEU A 188 13.93 11.07 -4.70
CA LEU A 188 12.90 10.55 -5.60
C LEU A 188 13.53 9.74 -6.75
N ALA A 189 14.61 10.25 -7.36
CA ALA A 189 15.31 9.55 -8.44
C ALA A 189 15.93 8.22 -7.98
N LEU A 190 16.59 8.20 -6.82
CA LEU A 190 17.15 6.98 -6.23
C LEU A 190 16.07 5.94 -5.94
N ALA A 191 14.91 6.36 -5.41
CA ALA A 191 13.78 5.47 -5.20
C ALA A 191 13.23 4.90 -6.53
N ALA A 192 13.20 5.70 -7.59
CA ALA A 192 12.79 5.24 -8.92
C ALA A 192 13.74 4.17 -9.46
N ASP A 193 15.05 4.37 -9.32
CA ASP A 193 16.07 3.39 -9.73
C ASP A 193 15.99 2.10 -8.90
N ARG A 194 15.69 2.23 -7.59
CA ARG A 194 15.45 1.07 -6.72
C ARG A 194 14.26 0.25 -7.18
N LEU A 195 13.16 0.91 -7.55
CA LEU A 195 11.95 0.24 -8.07
C LEU A 195 12.23 -0.50 -9.37
N ASP A 196 12.98 0.10 -10.29
CA ASP A 196 13.35 -0.54 -11.55
C ASP A 196 14.23 -1.78 -11.32
N LYS A 197 15.17 -1.70 -10.36
CA LYS A 197 15.99 -2.86 -9.96
C LYS A 197 15.15 -3.99 -9.37
N VAL A 198 14.17 -3.68 -8.51
CA VAL A 198 13.26 -4.69 -7.97
C VAL A 198 12.39 -5.28 -9.08
N ALA A 199 11.91 -4.47 -10.03
CA ALA A 199 11.13 -4.95 -11.16
C ALA A 199 11.92 -5.94 -12.03
N GLU A 200 13.21 -5.68 -12.25
CA GLU A 200 14.09 -6.60 -12.99
C GLU A 200 14.31 -7.92 -12.24
N THR A 201 14.58 -7.86 -10.93
CA THR A 201 14.73 -9.08 -10.11
C THR A 201 13.43 -9.89 -10.06
N CYS A 202 12.29 -9.20 -9.89
CA CYS A 202 10.96 -9.79 -9.75
C CYS A 202 10.27 -10.03 -11.10
N ARG A 203 10.95 -9.92 -12.24
CA ARG A 203 10.35 -10.09 -13.58
C ARG A 203 9.76 -11.50 -13.78
N PRO A 204 8.75 -11.67 -14.66
CA PRO A 204 8.10 -12.96 -14.90
C PRO A 204 9.07 -14.07 -15.33
N GLY A 205 10.08 -13.73 -16.14
CA GLY A 205 11.09 -14.68 -16.62
C GLY A 205 12.19 -15.06 -15.62
N SER A 206 12.22 -14.48 -14.41
CA SER A 206 13.16 -14.92 -13.37
C SER A 206 12.63 -16.16 -12.66
N GLU A 207 13.45 -17.20 -12.55
CA GLU A 207 13.09 -18.44 -11.86
C GLU A 207 12.69 -18.20 -10.40
N SER A 208 11.75 -19.01 -9.89
CA SER A 208 11.15 -18.82 -8.57
C SER A 208 12.17 -18.79 -7.43
N PHE A 209 13.30 -19.50 -7.53
CA PHE A 209 14.31 -19.55 -6.47
C PHE A 209 15.24 -18.33 -6.42
N VAL A 210 15.22 -17.43 -7.41
CA VAL A 210 15.95 -16.14 -7.38
C VAL A 210 15.00 -14.93 -7.33
N ASN A 211 13.71 -15.14 -7.54
CA ASN A 211 12.69 -14.10 -7.51
C ASN A 211 12.06 -14.03 -6.10
N PRO A 212 12.41 -13.02 -5.27
CA PRO A 212 11.93 -12.96 -3.89
C PRO A 212 10.41 -12.82 -3.79
N ALA A 213 9.75 -12.24 -4.80
CA ALA A 213 8.31 -12.12 -4.82
C ALA A 213 7.60 -13.46 -5.11
N LYS A 214 8.17 -14.30 -5.98
CA LYS A 214 7.67 -15.68 -6.21
C LYS A 214 7.90 -16.56 -4.99
N GLN A 215 9.08 -16.48 -4.36
CA GLN A 215 9.35 -17.17 -3.08
C GLN A 215 8.33 -16.80 -2.02
N LEU A 216 8.05 -15.49 -1.86
CA LEU A 216 7.07 -15.04 -0.89
C LEU A 216 5.66 -15.52 -1.23
N ALA A 217 5.26 -15.55 -2.50
CA ALA A 217 3.98 -16.12 -2.92
C ALA A 217 3.86 -17.61 -2.54
N LEU A 218 4.90 -18.41 -2.80
CA LEU A 218 4.98 -19.83 -2.41
C LEU A 218 4.84 -20.01 -0.89
N GLU A 219 5.53 -19.18 -0.10
CA GLU A 219 5.47 -19.25 1.37
C GLU A 219 4.10 -18.89 1.93
N LEU A 220 3.40 -17.95 1.29
CA LEU A 220 2.09 -17.46 1.73
C LEU A 220 0.94 -18.40 1.36
N ALA A 221 1.07 -19.16 0.27
CA ALA A 221 0.07 -20.11 -0.18
C ALA A 221 -0.34 -21.09 0.94
N GLY A 222 -1.64 -21.15 1.24
CA GLY A 222 -2.19 -22.01 2.30
C GLY A 222 -1.90 -21.54 3.73
N SER A 223 -1.40 -20.33 3.94
CA SER A 223 -1.18 -19.72 5.26
C SER A 223 -2.12 -18.53 5.53
N ILE A 224 -2.19 -18.07 6.79
CA ILE A 224 -2.76 -16.77 7.16
C ILE A 224 -1.60 -15.80 7.41
N PRO A 225 -1.34 -14.83 6.51
CA PRO A 225 -0.28 -13.85 6.65
C PRO A 225 -0.60 -12.85 7.77
N VAL A 226 0.38 -12.65 8.65
CA VAL A 226 0.41 -11.60 9.66
C VAL A 226 1.62 -10.73 9.35
N LEU A 227 1.37 -9.59 8.71
CA LEU A 227 2.40 -8.69 8.21
C LEU A 227 2.77 -7.68 9.29
N TRP A 228 4.01 -7.71 9.76
CA TRP A 228 4.50 -6.77 10.76
C TRP A 228 5.61 -5.90 10.19
N GLY A 229 5.49 -4.59 10.37
CA GLY A 229 6.53 -3.64 10.00
C GLY A 229 7.29 -3.11 11.21
N ALA A 230 8.62 -3.17 11.17
CA ALA A 230 9.48 -2.46 12.13
C ALA A 230 9.58 -0.98 11.73
N GLY A 231 8.87 -0.11 12.45
CA GLY A 231 8.92 1.34 12.28
C GLY A 231 7.90 1.89 11.29
N PRO A 232 7.79 3.22 11.16
CA PRO A 232 6.73 3.86 10.38
C PRO A 232 6.73 3.47 8.90
N LEU A 233 7.92 3.39 8.28
CA LEU A 233 8.07 3.04 6.87
C LEU A 233 7.68 1.58 6.61
N CYS A 234 8.26 0.63 7.37
CA CYS A 234 7.95 -0.78 7.20
C CYS A 234 6.49 -1.09 7.55
N ARG A 235 5.91 -0.41 8.54
CA ARG A 235 4.48 -0.55 8.87
C ARG A 235 3.60 -0.12 7.70
N THR A 236 3.97 0.97 7.02
CA THR A 236 3.28 1.45 5.83
C THR A 236 3.39 0.44 4.68
N ALA A 237 4.56 -0.15 4.48
CA ALA A 237 4.75 -1.24 3.52
C ALA A 237 3.91 -2.48 3.88
N ALA A 238 3.85 -2.88 5.15
CA ALA A 238 3.09 -4.04 5.61
C ALA A 238 1.58 -3.86 5.38
N LYS A 239 1.05 -2.68 5.75
CA LYS A 239 -0.34 -2.31 5.51
C LYS A 239 -0.69 -2.29 4.03
N ARG A 240 0.19 -1.75 3.19
CA ARG A 240 0.02 -1.79 1.74
C ARG A 240 0.00 -3.22 1.24
N PHE A 241 0.94 -4.06 1.67
CA PHE A 241 1.04 -5.44 1.22
C PHE A 241 -0.23 -6.24 1.58
N ALA A 242 -0.77 -6.10 2.79
CA ALA A 242 -2.05 -6.73 3.17
C ALA A 242 -3.18 -6.32 2.21
N ARG A 243 -3.29 -5.03 1.90
CA ARG A 243 -4.31 -4.52 0.96
C ARG A 243 -4.12 -5.05 -0.47
N GLN A 244 -2.88 -5.27 -0.91
CA GLN A 244 -2.61 -5.87 -2.21
C GLN A 244 -2.95 -7.36 -2.23
N LEU A 245 -2.71 -8.09 -1.13
CA LEU A 245 -3.18 -9.47 -0.98
C LEU A 245 -4.71 -9.55 -1.06
N HIS A 246 -5.42 -8.66 -0.36
CA HIS A 246 -6.88 -8.57 -0.45
C HIS A 246 -7.35 -8.27 -1.88
N ALA A 247 -6.67 -7.32 -2.54
CA ALA A 247 -7.14 -6.78 -3.81
C ALA A 247 -6.72 -7.57 -5.05
N ASN A 248 -5.56 -8.22 -5.04
CA ASN A 248 -5.04 -8.96 -6.20
C ASN A 248 -5.36 -10.45 -6.04
N ALA A 249 -4.98 -11.06 -4.92
CA ALA A 249 -5.13 -12.50 -4.67
C ALA A 249 -6.43 -12.93 -3.96
N LYS A 250 -7.26 -11.95 -3.53
CA LYS A 250 -8.44 -12.18 -2.66
C LYS A 250 -8.07 -12.92 -1.37
N TYR A 251 -6.85 -12.70 -0.92
CA TYR A 251 -6.21 -13.50 0.09
C TYR A 251 -6.28 -12.78 1.43
N PRO A 252 -6.77 -13.41 2.52
CA PRO A 252 -6.85 -12.75 3.82
C PRO A 252 -5.45 -12.43 4.32
N ALA A 253 -5.28 -11.27 4.97
CA ALA A 253 -4.03 -10.86 5.58
C ALA A 253 -4.31 -9.84 6.68
N LEU A 254 -3.55 -9.93 7.77
CA LEU A 254 -3.53 -8.95 8.87
C LEU A 254 -2.27 -8.08 8.74
N ASP A 255 -2.37 -6.81 9.13
CA ASP A 255 -1.23 -5.89 9.19
C ASP A 255 -1.10 -5.20 10.55
N GLY A 256 0.12 -4.79 10.89
CA GLY A 256 0.41 -4.03 12.10
C GLY A 256 1.86 -3.54 12.17
N GLY A 257 2.14 -2.65 13.11
CA GLY A 257 3.52 -2.32 13.47
C GLY A 257 4.05 -3.31 14.51
N LEU A 258 5.37 -3.48 14.55
CA LEU A 258 6.04 -4.39 15.48
C LEU A 258 5.81 -3.99 16.95
N GLN A 259 5.71 -2.68 17.23
CA GLN A 259 5.40 -2.16 18.56
C GLN A 259 3.99 -2.58 19.01
N GLU A 260 2.99 -2.41 18.16
CA GLU A 260 1.62 -2.84 18.45
C GLU A 260 1.52 -4.37 18.53
N ALA A 261 2.28 -5.09 17.71
CA ALA A 261 2.34 -6.54 17.76
C ALA A 261 2.84 -7.05 19.12
N ALA A 262 3.91 -6.45 19.65
CA ALA A 262 4.47 -6.81 20.95
C ALA A 262 3.51 -6.59 22.13
N HIS A 263 2.49 -5.73 21.98
CA HIS A 263 1.53 -5.39 23.02
C HIS A 263 0.12 -5.96 22.79
N GLY A 264 -0.08 -6.79 21.76
CA GLY A 264 -1.39 -7.36 21.49
C GLY A 264 -1.37 -8.50 20.47
N SER A 265 -0.94 -8.21 19.24
CA SER A 265 -1.07 -9.20 18.14
C SER A 265 -0.22 -10.45 18.32
N VAL A 266 0.83 -10.43 19.15
CA VAL A 266 1.62 -11.62 19.49
C VAL A 266 0.77 -12.70 20.18
N ALA A 267 -0.34 -12.32 20.83
CA ALA A 267 -1.30 -13.26 21.42
C ALA A 267 -1.92 -14.23 20.38
N LEU A 268 -1.85 -13.90 19.08
CA LEU A 268 -2.25 -14.82 18.01
C LEU A 268 -1.43 -16.13 18.05
N PHE A 269 -0.22 -16.12 18.61
CA PHE A 269 0.65 -17.30 18.71
C PHE A 269 0.14 -18.37 19.69
N ASP A 270 -0.76 -18.00 20.59
CA ASP A 270 -1.42 -18.95 21.49
C ASP A 270 -2.81 -19.37 20.94
N GLY A 271 -3.16 -18.92 19.73
CA GLY A 271 -4.44 -19.17 19.08
C GLY A 271 -4.50 -20.46 18.24
N PRO A 272 -5.71 -20.84 17.78
CA PRO A 272 -5.94 -22.10 17.06
C PRO A 272 -5.26 -22.18 15.68
N PHE A 273 -4.80 -21.04 15.14
CA PHE A 273 -4.10 -20.97 13.86
C PHE A 273 -2.57 -21.01 14.00
N ALA A 274 -2.02 -20.90 15.21
CA ALA A 274 -0.57 -20.92 15.46
C ALA A 274 -0.03 -22.34 15.65
N VAL A 275 -0.81 -23.21 16.28
CA VAL A 275 -0.38 -24.52 16.76
C VAL A 275 -0.52 -25.57 15.66
N ALA A 276 0.53 -26.37 15.46
CA ALA A 276 0.34 -27.73 14.95
C ALA A 276 -0.24 -28.54 16.12
N PRO A 277 -1.39 -29.23 16.01
CA PRO A 277 -1.70 -30.27 16.99
C PRO A 277 -0.45 -31.18 17.08
N PRO A 278 -0.07 -31.66 18.27
CA PRO A 278 1.01 -32.63 18.36
C PRO A 278 0.67 -33.72 17.34
N SER A 279 1.54 -33.88 16.34
CA SER A 279 1.40 -34.96 15.39
C SER A 279 1.52 -36.21 16.23
N ASP A 280 0.39 -36.85 16.53
CA ASP A 280 0.42 -38.21 17.00
C ASP A 280 1.23 -38.97 15.95
N LEU A 281 2.41 -39.44 16.33
CA LEU A 281 3.32 -40.18 15.45
C LEU A 281 2.65 -41.45 14.89
N PHE A 282 1.50 -41.83 15.43
CA PHE A 282 0.67 -42.95 15.04
C PHE A 282 -0.68 -42.56 14.41
N ALA A 283 -0.98 -41.27 14.24
CA ALA A 283 -2.18 -40.86 13.51
C ALA A 283 -2.04 -41.24 12.03
N ASP A 284 -2.98 -42.05 11.54
CA ASP A 284 -3.10 -42.36 10.12
C ASP A 284 -3.41 -41.05 9.36
N PRO A 285 -2.58 -40.62 8.39
CA PRO A 285 -2.83 -39.43 7.57
C PRO A 285 -4.17 -39.46 6.82
N PHE A 286 -4.81 -40.63 6.72
CA PHE A 286 -6.08 -40.86 6.03
C PHE A 286 -7.27 -41.09 6.97
N GLU A 287 -7.07 -41.29 8.28
CA GLU A 287 -8.15 -41.31 9.28
C GLU A 287 -8.25 -39.96 10.00
N GLY A 288 -9.14 -39.11 9.52
CA GLY A 288 -9.49 -37.85 10.18
C GLY A 288 -9.59 -36.70 9.20
N ASN A 289 -10.80 -36.48 8.68
CA ASN A 289 -11.15 -35.35 7.81
C ASN A 289 -11.19 -34.02 8.58
N THR A 290 -10.09 -33.64 9.22
CA THR A 290 -9.87 -32.30 9.76
C THR A 290 -8.64 -31.76 9.05
N ALA A 291 -8.85 -31.16 7.87
CA ALA A 291 -7.84 -30.31 7.28
C ALA A 291 -7.41 -29.31 8.38
N PRO A 292 -6.14 -29.28 8.81
CA PRO A 292 -5.71 -28.32 9.81
C PRO A 292 -6.07 -26.93 9.28
N PHE A 293 -6.59 -26.07 10.16
CA PHE A 293 -6.79 -24.67 9.81
C PHE A 293 -5.53 -24.11 9.12
N PRO A 294 -5.68 -23.19 8.15
CA PRO A 294 -4.52 -22.56 7.54
C PRO A 294 -3.67 -21.92 8.65
N ARG A 295 -2.38 -22.26 8.69
CA ARG A 295 -1.51 -21.83 9.81
C ARG A 295 -1.08 -20.39 9.63
N LEU A 296 -0.89 -19.68 10.74
CA LEU A 296 -0.28 -18.36 10.74
C LEU A 296 1.12 -18.42 10.10
N ARG A 297 1.43 -17.38 9.33
CA ARG A 297 2.79 -17.05 8.91
C ARG A 297 3.01 -15.57 9.19
N VAL A 298 4.00 -15.28 10.02
CA VAL A 298 4.45 -13.90 10.22
C VAL A 298 5.36 -13.52 9.07
N VAL A 299 5.09 -12.37 8.44
CA VAL A 299 6.02 -11.76 7.49
C VAL A 299 6.51 -10.47 8.12
N LEU A 300 7.79 -10.44 8.46
CA LEU A 300 8.41 -9.28 9.07
C LEU A 300 9.08 -8.42 7.99
N LEU A 301 8.59 -7.19 7.83
CA LEU A 301 9.19 -6.19 6.97
C LEU A 301 10.14 -5.34 7.81
N ARG A 302 11.41 -5.31 7.40
CA ARG A 302 12.50 -4.69 8.15
C ARG A 302 13.24 -3.64 7.34
N ASP A 303 13.71 -2.65 8.08
CA ASP A 303 14.66 -1.67 7.60
C ASP A 303 16.08 -2.14 7.97
N ALA A 304 17.03 -2.02 7.03
CA ALA A 304 18.46 -2.21 7.31
C ALA A 304 18.98 -1.24 8.40
N MET A 305 18.34 -0.08 8.54
CA MET A 305 18.63 0.93 9.56
C MET A 305 17.70 0.77 10.77
N GLU A 306 17.64 -0.44 11.33
CA GLU A 306 16.80 -0.78 12.49
C GLU A 306 17.14 0.11 13.70
N SER A 307 16.11 0.67 14.33
CA SER A 307 16.29 1.51 15.51
C SER A 307 16.70 0.69 16.73
N ALA A 308 17.37 1.34 17.70
CA ALA A 308 17.82 0.68 18.93
C ALA A 308 16.67 0.05 19.76
N THR A 309 15.45 0.54 19.60
CA THR A 309 14.25 0.05 20.29
C THR A 309 13.57 -1.11 19.56
N GLU A 310 13.74 -1.22 18.24
CA GLU A 310 13.11 -2.27 17.42
C GLU A 310 13.86 -3.60 17.45
N GLY A 311 15.20 -3.55 17.47
CA GLY A 311 16.03 -4.76 17.48
C GLY A 311 15.69 -5.76 18.61
N PRO A 312 15.55 -5.31 19.88
CA PRO A 312 15.13 -6.19 20.97
C PRO A 312 13.72 -6.76 20.78
N LEU A 313 12.75 -5.94 20.35
CA LEU A 313 11.36 -6.38 20.14
C LEU A 313 11.25 -7.41 19.04
N ARG A 314 11.96 -7.19 17.94
CA ARG A 314 12.04 -8.15 16.84
C ARG A 314 12.59 -9.48 17.32
N ARG A 315 13.74 -9.48 18.00
CA ARG A 315 14.35 -10.73 18.51
C ARG A 315 13.40 -11.45 19.47
N ALA A 316 12.67 -10.73 20.30
CA ALA A 316 11.66 -11.32 21.17
C ALA A 316 10.51 -11.96 20.37
N ALA A 317 10.00 -11.28 19.34
CA ALA A 317 8.94 -11.79 18.47
C ALA A 317 9.39 -13.03 17.68
N GLU A 318 10.61 -13.04 17.14
CA GLU A 318 11.23 -14.19 16.45
C GLU A 318 11.41 -15.39 17.39
N ALA A 319 11.91 -15.15 18.61
CA ALA A 319 12.08 -16.19 19.61
C ALA A 319 10.74 -16.81 20.02
N LEU A 320 9.73 -15.99 20.29
CA LEU A 320 8.37 -16.43 20.61
C LEU A 320 7.72 -17.20 19.46
N ALA A 321 7.86 -16.71 18.22
CA ALA A 321 7.36 -17.40 17.04
C ALA A 321 7.99 -18.80 16.92
N THR A 322 9.31 -18.88 17.12
CA THR A 322 10.05 -20.16 17.09
C THR A 322 9.58 -21.10 18.20
N GLU A 323 9.47 -20.61 19.43
CA GLU A 323 9.01 -21.40 20.59
C GLU A 323 7.58 -21.95 20.40
N ARG A 324 6.71 -21.19 19.71
CA ARG A 324 5.32 -21.57 19.42
C ARG A 324 5.14 -22.29 18.08
N GLY A 325 6.23 -22.53 17.33
CA GLY A 325 6.17 -23.19 16.02
C GLY A 325 5.48 -22.37 14.92
N VAL A 326 5.39 -21.05 15.09
CA VAL A 326 4.82 -20.13 14.09
C VAL A 326 5.86 -19.86 13.01
N ARG A 327 5.45 -20.00 11.75
CA ARG A 327 6.32 -19.79 10.59
C ARG A 327 6.63 -18.30 10.45
N LEU A 328 7.88 -17.97 10.19
CA LEU A 328 8.34 -16.59 9.99
C LEU A 328 9.06 -16.46 8.65
N SER A 329 8.75 -15.38 7.95
CA SER A 329 9.42 -14.92 6.73
C SER A 329 9.91 -13.50 6.96
N GLU A 330 11.05 -13.13 6.39
CA GLU A 330 11.63 -11.80 6.54
C GLU A 330 11.82 -11.15 5.16
N ILE A 331 11.44 -9.87 5.07
CA ILE A 331 11.78 -9.00 3.95
C ILE A 331 12.64 -7.87 4.51
N LEU A 332 13.94 -7.93 4.24
CA LEU A 332 14.89 -6.90 4.63
C LEU A 332 15.11 -5.94 3.47
N ALA A 333 14.85 -4.65 3.70
CA ALA A 333 15.24 -3.60 2.76
C ALA A 333 16.77 -3.48 2.73
N ASP A 334 17.35 -3.32 1.55
CA ASP A 334 18.77 -3.01 1.40
C ASP A 334 19.07 -1.62 1.98
N PRO A 335 20.32 -1.34 2.38
CA PRO A 335 20.74 0.02 2.72
C PRO A 335 20.50 1.00 1.56
N GLY A 336 20.17 2.25 1.90
CA GLY A 336 19.83 3.33 0.98
C GLY A 336 19.11 4.46 1.71
N GLN A 337 18.60 5.46 0.98
CA GLN A 337 17.77 6.51 1.57
C GLN A 337 16.41 5.96 2.04
N PRO A 338 15.73 6.60 3.01
CA PRO A 338 14.43 6.15 3.51
C PRO A 338 13.42 5.81 2.40
N LEU A 339 13.38 6.59 1.31
CA LEU A 339 12.44 6.34 0.22
C LEU A 339 12.80 5.13 -0.62
N GLU A 340 14.08 4.87 -0.86
CA GLU A 340 14.52 3.63 -1.53
C GLU A 340 14.08 2.40 -0.75
N ARG A 341 14.27 2.42 0.58
CA ARG A 341 13.97 1.28 1.46
C ARG A 341 12.48 0.99 1.49
N LEU A 342 11.65 2.03 1.65
CA LEU A 342 10.20 1.90 1.54
C LEU A 342 9.80 1.38 0.14
N ALA A 343 10.41 1.93 -0.91
CA ALA A 343 10.09 1.58 -2.28
C ALA A 343 10.38 0.10 -2.59
N GLN A 344 11.50 -0.42 -2.10
CA GLN A 344 11.85 -1.83 -2.22
C GLN A 344 10.84 -2.74 -1.53
N LEU A 345 10.50 -2.46 -0.26
CA LEU A 345 9.54 -3.26 0.50
C LEU A 345 8.17 -3.28 -0.16
N VAL A 346 7.70 -2.10 -0.60
CA VAL A 346 6.43 -1.94 -1.32
C VAL A 346 6.44 -2.75 -2.62
N ALA A 347 7.49 -2.64 -3.44
CA ALA A 347 7.54 -3.33 -4.72
C ALA A 347 7.57 -4.85 -4.56
N ILE A 348 8.35 -5.39 -3.61
CA ILE A 348 8.38 -6.83 -3.35
C ILE A 348 6.99 -7.34 -2.94
N GLY A 349 6.32 -6.64 -2.02
CA GLY A 349 4.95 -7.00 -1.60
C GLY A 349 3.93 -6.89 -2.74
N ASP A 350 4.01 -5.83 -3.55
CA ASP A 350 3.14 -5.65 -4.71
C ASP A 350 3.31 -6.82 -5.70
N PHE A 351 4.54 -7.18 -6.09
CA PHE A 351 4.80 -8.33 -6.96
C PHE A 351 4.34 -9.65 -6.33
N ALA A 352 4.64 -9.89 -5.06
CA ALA A 352 4.28 -11.14 -4.37
C ALA A 352 2.77 -11.35 -4.33
N SER A 353 2.00 -10.27 -4.15
CA SER A 353 0.54 -10.33 -4.19
C SER A 353 -0.02 -10.73 -5.55
N VAL A 354 0.66 -10.33 -6.65
CA VAL A 354 0.26 -10.68 -8.01
C VAL A 354 0.64 -12.11 -8.33
N TYR A 355 1.86 -12.53 -7.99
CA TYR A 355 2.28 -13.93 -8.16
C TYR A 355 1.42 -14.90 -7.34
N LEU A 356 1.03 -14.52 -6.12
CA LEU A 356 0.08 -15.32 -5.32
C LEU A 356 -1.28 -15.46 -6.02
N ALA A 357 -1.80 -14.37 -6.60
CA ALA A 357 -3.05 -14.41 -7.35
C ALA A 357 -2.96 -15.36 -8.55
N LEU A 358 -1.89 -15.25 -9.34
CA LEU A 358 -1.68 -16.07 -10.54
C LEU A 358 -1.51 -17.55 -10.20
N GLY A 359 -0.72 -17.88 -9.16
CA GLY A 359 -0.59 -19.25 -8.68
C GLY A 359 -1.89 -19.83 -8.09
N LEU A 360 -2.83 -19.00 -7.64
CA LEU A 360 -4.17 -19.41 -7.23
C LEU A 360 -5.19 -19.48 -8.38
N GLY A 361 -4.77 -19.15 -9.62
CA GLY A 361 -5.68 -19.03 -10.77
C GLY A 361 -6.67 -17.87 -10.65
N VAL A 362 -6.32 -16.82 -9.90
CA VAL A 362 -7.13 -15.62 -9.68
C VAL A 362 -6.60 -14.49 -10.55
N ASP A 363 -7.49 -13.85 -11.33
CA ASP A 363 -7.15 -12.64 -12.09
C ASP A 363 -6.86 -11.46 -11.14
N PRO A 364 -5.61 -10.95 -11.09
CA PRO A 364 -5.21 -9.86 -10.19
C PRO A 364 -5.85 -8.51 -10.56
N GLY A 365 -6.33 -8.35 -11.79
CA GLY A 365 -6.93 -7.13 -12.32
C GLY A 365 -8.35 -6.88 -11.84
N THR A 366 -9.14 -7.92 -11.60
CA THR A 366 -10.58 -7.79 -11.35
C THR A 366 -10.91 -7.63 -9.87
N THR A 367 -11.91 -6.81 -9.53
CA THR A 367 -12.41 -6.67 -8.14
C THR A 367 -13.94 -6.56 -8.14
N PRO A 368 -14.68 -7.62 -8.52
CA PRO A 368 -16.13 -7.55 -8.70
C PRO A 368 -16.87 -7.17 -7.42
N ALA A 369 -16.51 -7.76 -6.28
CA ALA A 369 -17.15 -7.44 -4.98
C ALA A 369 -17.00 -5.95 -4.59
N VAL A 370 -15.89 -5.30 -4.96
CA VAL A 370 -15.69 -3.86 -4.71
C VAL A 370 -16.59 -3.01 -5.61
N LEU A 371 -16.82 -3.43 -6.86
CA LEU A 371 -17.70 -2.74 -7.79
C LEU A 371 -19.17 -2.90 -7.36
N GLU A 372 -19.58 -4.12 -7.04
CA GLU A 372 -20.92 -4.42 -6.53
C GLU A 372 -21.22 -3.64 -5.24
N MET A 373 -20.28 -3.58 -4.29
CA MET A 373 -20.43 -2.78 -3.08
C MET A 373 -20.65 -1.28 -3.40
N LYS A 374 -19.95 -0.73 -4.40
CA LYS A 374 -20.14 0.67 -4.81
C LYS A 374 -21.52 0.89 -5.42
N ASP A 375 -21.98 -0.04 -6.24
CA ASP A 375 -23.30 0.03 -6.88
C ASP A 375 -24.41 -0.05 -5.84
N LEU A 376 -24.29 -0.96 -4.85
CA LEU A 376 -25.21 -1.07 -3.72
C LEU A 376 -25.23 0.21 -2.87
N VAL A 377 -24.07 0.78 -2.53
CA VAL A 377 -24.00 2.06 -1.80
C VAL A 377 -24.69 3.18 -2.58
N ALA A 378 -24.48 3.27 -3.90
CA ALA A 378 -25.13 4.26 -4.75
C ALA A 378 -26.64 4.02 -4.89
N GLN A 379 -27.09 2.76 -4.85
CA GLN A 379 -28.50 2.40 -4.84
C GLN A 379 -29.17 2.82 -3.52
N PHE A 380 -28.63 2.41 -2.37
CA PHE A 380 -29.19 2.76 -1.06
C PHE A 380 -29.17 4.27 -0.79
N SER A 381 -28.15 4.98 -1.26
CA SER A 381 -28.09 6.44 -1.16
C SER A 381 -29.16 7.16 -1.99
N ARG A 382 -29.60 6.57 -3.13
CA ARG A 382 -30.67 7.12 -3.97
C ARG A 382 -32.06 6.77 -3.46
N MET A 383 -32.21 5.60 -2.84
CA MET A 383 -33.48 5.16 -2.28
C MET A 383 -33.90 5.94 -1.04
N GLY A 384 -32.99 6.75 -0.48
CA GLY A 384 -33.29 7.58 0.69
C GLY A 384 -33.89 6.73 1.80
N GLU A 385 -33.15 5.72 2.28
CA GLU A 385 -33.65 5.01 3.44
C GLU A 385 -33.74 5.98 4.63
N PRO A 386 -34.88 5.95 5.35
CA PRO A 386 -35.32 6.98 6.30
C PRO A 386 -34.45 7.17 7.54
#